data_AF-A0A118K777-F1
#
_entry.id   AF-A0A118K777-F1
#
_cell.length_a   1.000
_cell.length_b   1.000
_cell.length_c   1.000
_cell.angle_alpha   90.00
_cell.angle_beta   90.00
_cell.angle_gamma   90.00
#
_symmetry.space_group_name_H-M   'P 1'
#
loop_
_entity.id
_entity.type
_entity.pdbx_description
1 polymer ?
#
loop_
_entity_poly.entity_id
_entity_poly.type
_entity_poly.pdbx_seq_one_letter_code
_entity_poly.pdbx_strand_id
1 'polypeptide(L)'
;MSGKKIMYVGDSVSVNQWQSMVCLLHAALPSQSNITDETINSTRTVTYQDYGVSISVFLSHYLVDIVDEKIGRVMRLDSIADGDIWKENDVLIFNTWLWWYRSGDKQPWDYIETDNKILKDMDRMAAFREGLKTWANWVDSDVNTLKTTVFFQGVSPSHYK
;
A
#
# COMPACT_ATOMS: atom_id res chain seq x y z
N MET A 1 11.40 -19.26 -1.34
CA MET A 1 10.10 -18.61 -1.61
C MET A 1 8.92 -19.58 -1.52
N SER A 2 9.06 -20.90 -1.61
CA SER A 2 7.90 -21.80 -1.43
C SER A 2 7.18 -21.53 -0.10
N GLY A 3 5.85 -21.56 -0.14
CA GLY A 3 4.98 -21.30 1.01
C GLY A 3 4.86 -19.82 1.42
N LYS A 4 5.44 -18.88 0.68
CA LYS A 4 5.50 -17.46 1.07
C LYS A 4 4.32 -16.63 0.55
N LYS A 5 3.88 -15.69 1.38
CA LYS A 5 2.89 -14.66 1.05
C LYS A 5 3.58 -13.31 0.82
N ILE A 6 3.39 -12.74 -0.35
CA ILE A 6 3.95 -11.46 -0.75
C ILE A 6 2.80 -10.48 -0.94
N MET A 7 2.91 -9.27 -0.41
CA MET A 7 1.91 -8.23 -0.59
C MET A 7 2.54 -6.91 -1.05
N TYR A 8 1.99 -6.37 -2.12
CA TYR A 8 2.23 -5.01 -2.57
C TYR A 8 1.18 -4.10 -1.94
N VAL A 9 1.60 -3.04 -1.26
CA VAL A 9 0.71 -2.08 -0.62
C VAL A 9 1.03 -0.70 -1.17
N GLY A 10 0.03 0.05 -1.63
CA GLY A 10 0.29 1.40 -2.10
C GLY A 10 -0.72 1.93 -3.10
N ASP A 11 -0.25 2.83 -3.96
CA ASP A 11 -1.06 3.40 -5.03
C ASP A 11 -1.04 2.56 -6.32
N SER A 12 -1.52 3.13 -7.43
CA SER A 12 -1.55 2.47 -8.74
C SER A 12 -0.18 2.00 -9.24
N VAL A 13 0.94 2.58 -8.75
CA VAL A 13 2.29 2.09 -9.06
C VAL A 13 2.52 0.71 -8.44
N SER A 14 2.06 0.47 -7.21
CA SER A 14 2.10 -0.86 -6.58
C SER A 14 1.32 -1.89 -7.39
N VAL A 15 0.17 -1.51 -7.96
CA VAL A 15 -0.62 -2.39 -8.84
C VAL A 15 0.17 -2.77 -10.10
N ASN A 16 0.84 -1.80 -10.73
CA ASN A 16 1.67 -2.07 -11.91
C ASN A 16 2.84 -3.01 -11.59
N GLN A 17 3.52 -2.82 -10.45
CA GLN A 17 4.62 -3.69 -10.03
C GLN A 17 4.15 -5.09 -9.68
N TRP A 18 3.05 -5.20 -8.95
CA TRP A 18 2.40 -6.48 -8.66
C TRP A 18 2.07 -7.24 -9.95
N GLN A 19 1.44 -6.57 -10.93
CA GLN A 19 1.10 -7.19 -12.21
C GLN A 19 2.36 -7.61 -12.99
N SER A 20 3.41 -6.79 -12.98
CA SER A 20 4.69 -7.14 -13.60
C SER A 20 5.28 -8.41 -12.99
N MET A 21 5.28 -8.53 -11.66
CA MET A 21 5.76 -9.72 -10.95
C MET A 21 4.94 -10.96 -11.31
N VAL A 22 3.60 -10.84 -11.32
CA VAL A 22 2.71 -11.94 -11.71
C VAL A 22 3.01 -12.43 -13.14
N CYS A 23 3.21 -11.51 -14.09
CA CYS A 23 3.58 -11.84 -15.47
C CYS A 23 4.96 -12.50 -15.58
N LEU A 24 5.97 -12.03 -14.83
CA LEU A 24 7.31 -12.63 -14.80
C LEU A 24 7.26 -14.09 -14.35
N LEU A 25 6.48 -14.38 -13.31
CA LEU A 25 6.30 -15.74 -12.83
C LEU A 25 5.50 -16.59 -13.80
N HIS A 26 4.41 -16.04 -14.36
CA HIS A 26 3.62 -16.74 -15.36
C HIS A 26 4.47 -17.16 -16.59
N ALA A 27 5.39 -16.30 -17.03
CA ALA A 27 6.29 -16.61 -18.15
C ALA A 27 7.32 -17.70 -17.83
N ALA A 28 7.70 -17.86 -16.57
CA ALA A 28 8.67 -18.85 -16.12
C ALA A 28 8.05 -20.24 -15.83
N LEU A 29 6.71 -20.32 -15.77
CA LEU A 29 5.99 -21.52 -15.35
C LEU A 29 5.48 -22.37 -16.54
N PRO A 30 5.36 -23.70 -16.37
CA PRO A 30 4.74 -24.56 -17.37
C PRO A 30 3.27 -24.19 -17.65
N SER A 31 2.79 -24.42 -18.88
CA SER A 31 1.43 -24.06 -19.31
C SER A 31 0.28 -24.73 -18.54
N GLN A 32 0.56 -25.80 -17.78
CA GLN A 32 -0.42 -26.56 -16.98
C GLN A 32 -0.29 -26.27 -15.47
N SER A 33 0.40 -25.20 -15.08
CA SER A 33 0.55 -24.84 -13.66
C SER A 33 -0.79 -24.46 -13.03
N ASN A 34 -0.99 -24.87 -11.78
CA ASN A 34 -2.24 -24.58 -11.06
C ASN A 34 -2.19 -23.20 -10.41
N ILE A 35 -2.94 -22.25 -10.97
CA ILE A 35 -2.94 -20.84 -10.56
C ILE A 35 -4.38 -20.38 -10.30
N THR A 36 -4.59 -19.69 -9.17
CA THR A 36 -5.88 -19.05 -8.85
C THR A 36 -5.70 -17.53 -8.75
N ASP A 37 -6.72 -16.77 -9.15
CA ASP A 37 -6.78 -15.30 -9.05
C ASP A 37 -8.13 -14.93 -8.41
N GLU A 38 -8.07 -14.29 -7.25
CA GLU A 38 -9.26 -13.91 -6.49
C GLU A 38 -9.13 -12.51 -5.91
N THR A 39 -10.27 -11.89 -5.59
CA THR A 39 -10.32 -10.61 -4.87
C THR A 39 -11.23 -10.75 -3.66
N ILE A 40 -10.68 -10.53 -2.47
CA ILE A 40 -11.39 -10.62 -1.19
C ILE A 40 -11.08 -9.34 -0.40
N ASN A 41 -12.12 -8.63 0.08
CA ASN A 41 -11.99 -7.41 0.88
C ASN A 41 -10.99 -6.40 0.28
N SER A 42 -11.15 -6.08 -1.01
CA SER A 42 -10.27 -5.16 -1.76
C SER A 42 -8.81 -5.61 -1.93
N THR A 43 -8.47 -6.82 -1.49
CA THR A 43 -7.17 -7.46 -1.72
C THR A 43 -7.28 -8.41 -2.90
N ARG A 44 -6.54 -8.14 -3.98
CA ARG A 44 -6.44 -9.08 -5.10
C ARG A 44 -5.23 -9.98 -4.91
N THR A 45 -5.40 -11.30 -5.03
CA THR A 45 -4.36 -12.30 -4.77
C THR A 45 -4.28 -13.30 -5.91
N VAL A 46 -3.07 -13.50 -6.42
CA VAL A 46 -2.73 -14.60 -7.33
C VAL A 46 -1.94 -15.65 -6.56
N THR A 47 -2.40 -16.90 -6.58
CA THR A 47 -1.77 -18.01 -5.86
C THR A 47 -1.29 -19.09 -6.83
N TYR A 48 0.01 -19.40 -6.75
CA TYR A 48 0.67 -20.48 -7.47
C TYR A 48 0.65 -21.73 -6.58
N GLN A 49 -0.38 -22.55 -6.77
CA GLN A 49 -0.76 -23.63 -5.85
C GLN A 49 0.36 -24.66 -5.68
N ASP A 50 1.03 -25.03 -6.78
CA ASP A 50 2.11 -26.03 -6.79
C ASP A 50 3.32 -25.63 -5.94
N TYR A 51 3.46 -24.33 -5.62
CA TYR A 51 4.56 -23.78 -4.83
C TYR A 51 4.10 -23.25 -3.47
N GLY A 52 2.79 -23.18 -3.23
CA GLY A 52 2.20 -22.52 -2.07
C GLY A 52 2.54 -21.03 -1.97
N VAL A 53 2.79 -20.36 -3.10
CA VAL A 53 3.18 -18.93 -3.13
C VAL A 53 1.97 -18.09 -3.49
N SER A 54 1.70 -17.04 -2.71
CA SER A 54 0.68 -16.04 -3.05
C SER A 54 1.28 -14.66 -3.20
N ILE A 55 0.79 -13.92 -4.20
CA ILE A 55 1.19 -12.55 -4.47
C ILE A 55 -0.07 -11.71 -4.52
N SER A 56 -0.18 -10.79 -3.57
CA SER A 56 -1.35 -9.95 -3.37
C SER A 56 -1.02 -8.47 -3.59
N VAL A 57 -2.06 -7.69 -3.86
CA VAL A 57 -2.01 -6.24 -3.88
C VAL A 57 -3.16 -5.65 -3.07
N PHE A 58 -2.85 -4.66 -2.26
CA PHE A 58 -3.77 -3.86 -1.48
C PHE A 58 -3.60 -2.37 -1.79
N LEU A 59 -4.68 -1.70 -2.18
CA LEU A 59 -4.63 -0.31 -2.59
C LEU A 59 -4.78 0.61 -1.37
N SER A 60 -3.65 1.17 -0.92
CA SER A 60 -3.61 2.21 0.12
C SER A 60 -2.77 3.38 -0.40
N HIS A 61 -3.44 4.34 -1.03
CA HIS A 61 -2.79 5.42 -1.78
C HIS A 61 -1.83 6.26 -0.94
N TYR A 62 -2.17 6.50 0.33
CA TYR A 62 -1.43 7.37 1.25
C TYR A 62 -0.82 6.60 2.43
N LEU A 63 -1.06 5.29 2.52
CA LEU A 63 -0.74 4.41 3.66
C LEU A 63 -1.47 4.74 4.97
N VAL A 64 -1.85 5.99 5.16
CA VAL A 64 -2.65 6.48 6.30
C VAL A 64 -4.12 6.63 5.92
N ASP A 65 -4.97 6.78 6.95
CA ASP A 65 -6.41 6.72 6.78
C ASP A 65 -7.02 8.03 6.24
N ILE A 66 -8.05 7.88 5.42
CA ILE A 66 -9.01 8.94 5.11
C ILE A 66 -10.37 8.47 5.62
N VAL A 67 -10.95 9.20 6.57
CA VAL A 67 -12.20 8.83 7.25
C VAL A 67 -13.30 9.86 6.98
N ASP A 68 -14.53 9.39 6.87
CA ASP A 68 -15.71 10.26 6.78
C ASP A 68 -16.13 10.72 8.19
N GLU A 69 -16.00 12.01 8.47
CA GLU A 69 -16.42 12.65 9.72
C GLU A 69 -17.58 13.62 9.46
N LYS A 70 -18.25 14.07 10.53
CA LYS A 70 -19.35 15.06 10.42
C LYS A 70 -18.96 16.36 9.72
N ILE A 71 -17.67 16.71 9.77
CA ILE A 71 -17.12 17.92 9.14
C ILE A 71 -16.75 17.73 7.66
N GLY A 72 -16.69 16.47 7.18
CA GLY A 72 -16.20 16.09 5.86
C GLY A 72 -15.19 14.94 5.94
N ARG A 73 -14.51 14.65 4.82
CA ARG A 73 -13.46 13.63 4.74
C ARG A 73 -12.18 14.16 5.39
N VAL A 74 -11.62 13.42 6.34
CA VAL A 74 -10.43 13.81 7.09
C VAL A 74 -9.31 12.82 6.81
N MET A 75 -8.19 13.30 6.26
CA MET A 75 -6.95 12.54 6.19
C MET A 75 -6.26 12.59 7.55
N ARG A 76 -6.17 11.45 8.23
CA ARG A 76 -5.49 11.32 9.52
C ARG A 76 -4.07 10.87 9.29
N LEU A 77 -3.10 11.76 9.52
CA LEU A 77 -1.69 11.43 9.24
C LEU A 77 -1.07 10.51 10.29
N ASP A 78 -1.72 10.31 11.43
CA ASP A 78 -1.26 9.55 12.60
C ASP A 78 -1.98 8.20 12.78
N SER A 79 -2.76 7.75 11.79
CA SER A 79 -3.50 6.50 11.88
C SER A 79 -3.35 5.59 10.65
N ILE A 80 -3.31 4.28 10.92
CA ILE A 80 -3.25 3.19 9.93
C ILE A 80 -4.20 2.08 10.38
N ALA A 81 -5.45 2.10 9.91
CA ALA A 81 -6.45 1.09 10.28
C ALA A 81 -6.24 -0.23 9.54
N ASP A 82 -5.74 -0.19 8.31
CA ASP A 82 -5.56 -1.36 7.44
C ASP A 82 -4.31 -2.20 7.78
N GLY A 83 -3.49 -1.79 8.75
CA GLY A 83 -2.22 -2.45 9.08
C GLY A 83 -2.38 -3.94 9.42
N ASP A 84 -3.49 -4.31 10.07
CA ASP A 84 -3.81 -5.70 10.40
C ASP A 84 -3.97 -6.61 9.18
N ILE A 85 -4.34 -6.04 8.02
CA ILE A 85 -4.43 -6.78 6.75
C ILE A 85 -3.03 -7.11 6.21
N TRP A 86 -2.05 -6.25 6.47
CA TRP A 86 -0.73 -6.32 5.86
C TRP A 86 0.24 -7.19 6.69
N LYS A 87 0.22 -7.07 8.01
CA LYS A 87 1.30 -7.56 8.89
C LYS A 87 1.58 -9.07 8.86
N GLU A 88 0.62 -9.88 8.42
CA GLU A 88 0.74 -11.36 8.37
C GLU A 88 1.40 -11.88 7.07
N ASN A 89 1.96 -11.00 6.23
CA ASN A 89 2.69 -11.37 5.02
C ASN A 89 4.19 -11.57 5.30
N ASP A 90 4.82 -12.50 4.58
CA ASP A 90 6.26 -12.76 4.70
C ASP A 90 7.11 -11.69 4.02
N VAL A 91 6.57 -11.06 2.98
CA VAL A 91 7.22 -9.96 2.26
C VAL A 91 6.21 -8.85 2.03
N LEU A 92 6.55 -7.65 2.49
CA LEU A 92 5.76 -6.45 2.29
C LEU A 92 6.51 -5.47 1.39
N ILE A 93 5.86 -5.00 0.34
CA ILE A 93 6.43 -4.06 -0.63
C ILE A 93 5.52 -2.83 -0.68
N PHE A 94 5.95 -1.76 -0.01
CA PHE A 94 5.21 -0.51 0.09
C PHE A 94 5.61 0.47 -1.01
N ASN A 95 4.66 1.26 -1.49
CA ASN A 95 4.91 2.46 -2.28
C ASN A 95 3.84 3.51 -1.99
N THR A 96 4.24 4.78 -1.91
CA THR A 96 3.28 5.88 -1.92
C THR A 96 3.97 7.15 -2.40
N TRP A 97 3.35 7.85 -3.35
CA TRP A 97 3.73 9.23 -3.73
C TRP A 97 2.75 9.84 -4.73
N LEU A 98 2.30 9.06 -5.72
CA LEU A 98 1.64 9.55 -6.93
C LEU A 98 0.35 10.33 -6.64
N TRP A 99 -0.24 10.12 -5.46
CA TRP A 99 -1.50 10.74 -5.08
C TRP A 99 -1.33 11.93 -4.15
N TRP A 100 -0.18 12.10 -3.50
CA TRP A 100 0.05 13.15 -2.50
C TRP A 100 -0.07 14.56 -3.06
N TYR A 101 0.30 14.80 -4.31
CA TYR A 101 0.23 16.14 -4.92
C TYR A 101 -1.18 16.54 -5.42
N ARG A 102 -2.22 15.71 -5.21
CA ARG A 102 -3.58 16.05 -5.63
C ARG A 102 -4.12 17.26 -4.86
N SER A 103 -4.82 18.11 -5.60
CA SER A 103 -5.45 19.33 -5.09
C SER A 103 -6.75 19.62 -5.85
N GLY A 104 -7.56 20.55 -5.32
CA GLY A 104 -8.87 20.90 -5.88
C GLY A 104 -9.81 19.70 -5.95
N ASP A 105 -10.56 19.58 -7.04
CA ASP A 105 -11.57 18.51 -7.22
C ASP A 105 -10.99 17.10 -7.21
N LYS A 106 -9.68 16.95 -7.41
CA LYS A 106 -8.99 15.64 -7.38
C LYS A 106 -8.56 15.21 -5.98
N GLN A 107 -8.68 16.09 -4.98
CA GLN A 107 -8.30 15.83 -3.61
C GLN A 107 -9.33 14.94 -2.91
N PRO A 108 -8.93 13.78 -2.35
CA PRO A 108 -9.87 12.87 -1.72
C PRO A 108 -10.21 13.22 -0.26
N TRP A 109 -9.61 14.27 0.31
CA TRP A 109 -9.91 14.75 1.66
C TRP A 109 -10.37 16.22 1.64
N ASP A 110 -11.13 16.61 2.66
CA ASP A 110 -11.60 17.98 2.87
C ASP A 110 -10.80 18.70 3.97
N TYR A 111 -10.18 17.94 4.87
CA TYR A 111 -9.34 18.37 5.99
C TYR A 111 -8.20 17.38 6.22
N ILE A 112 -7.15 17.85 6.91
CA ILE A 112 -6.04 17.01 7.37
C ILE A 112 -5.94 17.12 8.89
N GLU A 113 -5.86 15.97 9.55
CA GLU A 113 -5.63 15.85 10.98
C GLU A 113 -4.17 15.45 11.23
N THR A 114 -3.49 16.25 12.06
CA THR A 114 -2.12 16.02 12.50
C THR A 114 -1.93 16.62 13.90
N ASP A 115 -1.25 15.92 14.80
CA ASP A 115 -1.05 16.35 16.19
C ASP A 115 -2.35 16.76 16.92
N ASN A 116 -3.43 15.99 16.72
CA ASN A 116 -4.78 16.29 17.23
C ASN A 116 -5.35 17.67 16.79
N LYS A 117 -4.86 18.22 15.68
CA LYS A 117 -5.36 19.46 15.08
C LYS A 117 -5.93 19.18 13.72
N ILE A 118 -7.12 19.73 13.46
CA ILE A 118 -7.78 19.65 12.17
C ILE A 118 -7.46 20.94 11.40
N LEU A 119 -6.78 20.78 10.27
CA LEU A 119 -6.41 21.84 9.35
C LEU A 119 -7.25 21.74 8.09
N LYS A 120 -7.56 22.88 7.46
CA LYS A 120 -8.26 22.86 6.16
C LYS A 120 -7.39 22.21 5.09
N ASP A 121 -6.09 22.50 5.12
CA ASP A 121 -5.10 21.86 4.29
C ASP A 121 -3.69 22.09 4.89
N MET A 122 -2.66 21.43 4.34
CA MET A 122 -1.25 21.65 4.71
C MET A 122 -0.28 21.43 3.54
N ASP A 123 0.98 21.84 3.71
CA ASP A 123 2.02 21.56 2.73
C ASP A 123 2.14 20.04 2.44
N ARG A 124 2.21 19.66 1.16
CA ARG A 124 2.18 18.24 0.75
C ARG A 124 3.42 17.47 1.17
N MET A 125 4.58 18.12 1.21
CA MET A 125 5.80 17.47 1.67
C MET A 125 5.79 17.27 3.18
N ALA A 126 5.26 18.25 3.92
CA ALA A 126 5.02 18.10 5.35
C ALA A 126 4.02 16.97 5.64
N ALA A 127 2.90 16.90 4.90
CA ALA A 127 1.90 15.86 5.07
C ALA A 127 2.49 14.47 4.78
N PHE A 128 3.21 14.36 3.66
CA PHE A 128 3.91 13.14 3.25
C PHE A 128 4.90 12.67 4.31
N ARG A 129 5.69 13.61 4.86
CA ARG A 129 6.67 13.31 5.91
C ARG A 129 6.01 12.76 7.17
N GLU A 130 4.92 13.37 7.64
CA GLU A 130 4.21 12.89 8.83
C GLU A 130 3.56 11.53 8.58
N GLY A 131 2.85 11.35 7.46
CA GLY A 131 2.26 10.05 7.13
C GLY A 131 3.30 8.93 6.97
N LEU A 132 4.45 9.23 6.35
CA LEU A 132 5.54 8.26 6.21
C LEU A 132 6.19 7.93 7.57
N LYS A 133 6.28 8.90 8.48
CA LYS A 133 6.75 8.67 9.85
C LYS A 133 5.79 7.76 10.62
N THR A 134 4.48 7.96 10.48
CA THR A 134 3.46 7.06 11.05
C THR A 134 3.59 5.65 10.50
N TRP A 135 3.75 5.50 9.18
CA TRP A 135 4.01 4.19 8.56
C TRP A 135 5.29 3.54 9.08
N ALA A 136 6.39 4.28 9.20
CA ALA A 136 7.65 3.75 9.70
C ALA A 136 7.51 3.27 11.15
N ASN A 137 6.85 4.06 12.01
CA ASN A 137 6.56 3.67 13.39
C ASN A 137 5.71 2.39 13.45
N TRP A 138 4.68 2.29 12.60
CA TRP A 138 3.84 1.09 12.51
C TRP A 138 4.64 -0.15 12.09
N VAL A 139 5.57 -0.02 11.14
CA VAL A 139 6.48 -1.12 10.79
C VAL A 139 7.32 -1.55 12.00
N ASP A 140 7.88 -0.59 12.75
CA ASP A 140 8.72 -0.88 13.90
C ASP A 140 7.93 -1.50 15.08
N SER A 141 6.64 -1.15 15.26
CA SER A 141 5.82 -1.62 16.38
C SER A 141 5.03 -2.89 16.09
N ASP A 142 4.47 -3.04 14.89
CA ASP A 142 3.45 -4.05 14.58
C ASP A 142 3.96 -5.17 13.67
N VAL A 143 5.04 -4.94 12.91
CA VAL A 143 5.60 -5.95 12.00
C VAL A 143 6.71 -6.73 12.70
N ASN A 144 6.57 -8.06 12.73
CA ASN A 144 7.65 -8.93 13.19
C ASN A 144 8.74 -9.07 12.11
N THR A 145 9.72 -8.18 12.12
CA THR A 145 10.80 -8.12 11.13
C THR A 145 11.78 -9.30 11.18
N LEU A 146 11.68 -10.19 12.17
CA LEU A 146 12.40 -11.48 12.16
C LEU A 146 11.75 -12.49 11.20
N LYS A 147 10.47 -12.30 10.87
CA LYS A 147 9.69 -13.17 9.98
C LYS A 147 9.37 -12.50 8.65
N THR A 148 9.15 -11.18 8.67
CA THR A 148 8.70 -10.40 7.52
C THR A 148 9.82 -9.51 6.99
N THR A 149 10.10 -9.59 5.70
CA THR A 149 10.99 -8.65 5.02
C THR A 149 10.17 -7.48 4.48
N VAL A 150 10.58 -6.25 4.80
CA VAL A 150 9.89 -5.02 4.37
C VAL A 150 10.73 -4.27 3.33
N PHE A 151 10.09 -3.87 2.24
CA PHE A 151 10.64 -3.00 1.20
C PHE A 151 9.80 -1.74 1.08
N PHE A 152 10.45 -0.62 0.79
CA PHE A 152 9.78 0.61 0.35
C PHE A 152 10.32 1.01 -1.03
N GLN A 153 9.47 0.95 -2.04
CA GLN A 153 9.78 1.44 -3.37
C GLN A 153 9.74 2.96 -3.38
N GLY A 154 10.82 3.59 -3.83
CA GLY A 154 10.89 5.04 -3.98
C GLY A 154 9.91 5.61 -5.01
N VAL A 155 9.94 6.93 -5.13
CA VAL A 155 9.06 7.69 -6.03
C VAL A 155 9.26 7.28 -7.49
N SER A 156 8.16 6.89 -8.16
CA SER A 156 8.14 6.76 -9.61
C SER A 156 8.06 8.15 -10.26
N PRO A 157 8.99 8.53 -11.15
CA PRO A 157 9.00 9.85 -11.76
C PRO A 157 7.82 10.05 -12.73
N SER A 158 7.42 11.31 -12.88
CA SER A 158 6.55 11.78 -13.94
C SER A 158 7.39 12.45 -15.03
N HIS A 159 7.07 12.19 -16.30
CA HIS A 159 7.80 12.72 -17.46
C HIS A 159 6.97 13.73 -18.28
N TYR A 160 5.84 14.20 -17.73
CA TYR A 160 5.09 15.29 -18.34
C TYR A 160 5.87 16.61 -18.23
N LYS A 161 5.77 17.44 -19.26
CA LYS A 161 6.32 18.80 -19.30
C LYS A 161 5.27 19.82 -18.88
#